data_AF-A0A1G6KQI1-F1
#
_entry.id   AF-A0A1G6KQI1-F1
#
_cell.length_a   1.000
_cell.length_b   1.000
_cell.length_c   1.000
_cell.angle_alpha   90.00
_cell.angle_beta   90.00
_cell.angle_gamma   90.00
#
_symmetry.space_group_name_H-M   'P 1'
#
loop_
_entity.id
_entity.type
_entity.pdbx_description
1 polymer ?
#
loop_
_entity_poly.entity_id
_entity_poly.type
_entity_poly.pdbx_seq_one_letter_code
_entity_poly.pdbx_strand_id
1 'polypeptide(L)'
;MLYAILVINIAAFLVYGVDKLKAVNGWWRIPEWVLLGLGAVGGAAGAYLGMLLFRHKTRKPLFRYGVPVIFMVQMVFVFMKSQ
;
A
#
# COMPACT_ATOMS: atom_id res chain seq x y z
N MET A 1 -12.86 15.12 3.83
CA MET A 1 -12.31 14.32 2.70
C MET A 1 -10.83 13.97 2.91
N LEU A 2 -9.94 14.94 3.12
CA LEU A 2 -8.50 14.71 3.35
C LEU A 2 -8.18 13.81 4.56
N TYR A 3 -8.87 14.00 5.69
CA TYR A 3 -8.68 13.16 6.88
C TYR A 3 -8.95 11.68 6.65
N ALA A 4 -9.97 11.32 5.86
CA ALA A 4 -10.29 9.93 5.55
C ALA A 4 -9.20 9.24 4.72
N ILE A 5 -8.62 9.98 3.75
CA ILE A 5 -7.50 9.51 2.93
C ILE A 5 -6.25 9.31 3.80
N LEU A 6 -6.01 10.21 4.75
CA LEU A 6 -4.88 10.13 5.69
C LEU A 6 -4.98 8.87 6.56
N VAL A 7 -6.15 8.59 7.12
CA VAL A 7 -6.39 7.40 7.94
C VAL A 7 -6.19 6.12 7.13
N ILE A 8 -6.70 6.05 5.91
CA ILE A 8 -6.53 4.88 5.04
C ILE A 8 -5.05 4.66 4.67
N ASN A 9 -4.29 5.73 4.42
CA ASN A 9 -2.86 5.62 4.14
C ASN A 9 -2.07 5.16 5.38
N ILE A 10 -2.40 5.64 6.58
CA ILE A 10 -1.78 5.17 7.82
C ILE A 10 -2.11 3.69 8.04
N ALA A 11 -3.37 3.28 7.84
CA ALA A 11 -3.77 1.87 7.95
C ALA A 11 -2.99 0.99 6.96
N ALA A 12 -2.87 1.40 5.70
CA ALA A 12 -2.07 0.69 4.70
C ALA A 12 -0.60 0.58 5.08
N PHE A 13 0.00 1.67 5.59
CA PHE A 13 1.37 1.66 6.08
C PHE A 13 1.57 0.66 7.22
N LEU A 14 0.66 0.66 8.21
CA LEU A 14 0.70 -0.26 9.35
C LEU A 14 0.56 -1.71 8.89
N VAL A 15 -0.33 -2.02 7.95
CA VAL A 15 -0.50 -3.39 7.44
C VAL A 15 0.79 -3.88 6.76
N TYR A 16 1.48 -3.03 5.99
CA TYR A 16 2.79 -3.39 5.40
C TYR A 16 3.87 -3.59 6.48
N GLY A 17 3.86 -2.80 7.55
CA GLY A 17 4.75 -2.98 8.69
C GLY A 17 4.48 -4.28 9.45
N VAL A 18 3.21 -4.61 9.67
CA VAL A 18 2.78 -5.85 10.31
C VAL A 18 3.14 -7.06 9.45
N ASP A 19 3.02 -6.97 8.11
CA ASP A 19 3.48 -8.04 7.21
C ASP A 19 4.98 -8.31 7.37
N LYS A 20 5.80 -7.25 7.49
CA LYS A 20 7.24 -7.40 7.77
C LYS A 20 7.49 -8.00 9.16
N LEU A 21 6.80 -7.56 10.20
CA LEU A 21 6.92 -8.11 11.55
C LEU A 21 6.55 -9.60 11.57
N LYS A 22 5.47 -9.99 10.89
CA LYS A 22 5.07 -11.39 10.71
C LYS A 22 6.12 -12.20 9.96
N ALA A 23 6.74 -11.60 8.94
CA ALA A 23 7.82 -12.24 8.20
C ALA A 23 9.09 -12.48 9.03
N VAL A 24 9.38 -11.59 9.99
CA VAL A 24 10.51 -11.73 10.94
C VAL A 24 10.20 -12.75 12.04
N ASN A 25 8.98 -12.71 12.60
CA ASN A 25 8.56 -13.62 13.68
C ASN A 25 8.14 -15.02 13.20
N GLY A 26 8.21 -15.29 11.89
CA GLY A 26 7.82 -16.59 11.31
C GLY A 26 6.32 -16.88 11.35
N TRP A 27 5.49 -15.85 11.50
CA TRP A 27 4.03 -15.98 11.56
C TRP A 27 3.40 -16.05 10.16
N TRP A 28 2.12 -16.42 10.11
CA TRP A 28 1.35 -16.48 8.87
C TRP A 28 1.36 -15.11 8.15
N ARG A 29 1.90 -15.08 6.94
CA ARG A 29 2.06 -13.85 6.15
C ARG A 29 0.75 -13.37 5.56
N ILE A 30 0.64 -12.06 5.35
CA ILE A 30 -0.57 -11.47 4.76
C ILE A 30 -0.59 -11.82 3.26
N PRO A 31 -1.74 -12.26 2.72
CA PRO A 31 -1.84 -12.56 1.30
C PRO A 31 -1.54 -11.33 0.44
N GLU A 32 -0.91 -11.56 -0.71
CA GLU A 32 -0.41 -10.48 -1.57
C GLU A 32 -1.55 -9.65 -2.17
N TRP A 33 -2.68 -10.29 -2.45
CA TRP A 33 -3.89 -9.66 -2.96
C TRP A 33 -4.55 -8.72 -1.93
N VAL A 34 -4.42 -9.00 -0.63
CA VAL A 34 -4.93 -8.11 0.44
C VAL A 34 -4.09 -6.83 0.49
N LEU A 35 -2.77 -6.96 0.42
CA LEU A 35 -1.85 -5.82 0.42
C LEU A 35 -2.03 -4.93 -0.82
N LEU A 36 -2.29 -5.51 -1.98
CA LEU A 36 -2.60 -4.76 -3.21
C LEU A 36 -4.00 -4.16 -3.16
N GLY A 37 -5.00 -4.89 -2.65
CA GLY A 37 -6.35 -4.41 -2.46
C GLY A 37 -6.43 -3.19 -1.52
N LEU A 38 -5.68 -3.20 -0.42
CA LEU A 38 -5.58 -2.05 0.49
C LEU A 38 -5.00 -0.81 -0.19
N GLY A 39 -4.01 -1.00 -1.07
CA GLY A 39 -3.52 0.06 -1.95
C GLY A 39 -4.62 0.58 -2.87
N ALA A 40 -5.37 -0.33 -3.51
CA ALA A 40 -6.43 0.01 -4.48
C ALA A 40 -7.61 0.77 -3.88
N VAL A 41 -7.97 0.48 -2.63
CA VAL A 41 -9.12 1.11 -1.93
C VAL A 41 -8.85 2.57 -1.52
N GLY A 42 -7.60 3.00 -1.41
CA GLY A 42 -7.26 4.37 -0.95
C GLY A 42 -5.89 4.50 -0.30
N GLY A 43 -5.22 3.37 -0.03
CA GLY A 43 -3.99 3.33 0.75
C GLY A 43 -2.73 3.31 -0.09
N ALA A 44 -2.80 3.67 -1.38
CA ALA A 44 -1.68 3.50 -2.31
C ALA A 44 -0.41 4.26 -1.85
N ALA A 45 -0.56 5.46 -1.28
CA ALA A 45 0.57 6.25 -0.79
C ALA A 45 1.21 5.59 0.45
N GLY A 46 0.40 5.14 1.39
CA GLY A 46 0.84 4.43 2.60
C GLY A 46 1.44 3.07 2.31
N ALA A 47 0.88 2.33 1.35
CA ALA A 47 1.43 1.06 0.85
C ALA A 47 2.80 1.26 0.18
N TYR A 48 2.93 2.30 -0.65
CA TYR A 48 4.19 2.62 -1.32
C TYR A 48 5.27 3.08 -0.32
N LEU A 49 4.91 3.95 0.62
CA LEU A 49 5.79 4.34 1.73
C LEU A 49 6.18 3.14 2.59
N GLY A 50 5.23 2.26 2.91
CA GLY A 50 5.48 1.02 3.65
C GLY A 50 6.49 0.13 2.92
N MET A 51 6.32 -0.10 1.62
CA MET A 51 7.29 -0.84 0.82
C MET A 51 8.70 -0.24 0.86
N LEU A 52 8.81 1.08 0.73
CA LEU A 52 10.09 1.80 0.72
C LEU A 52 10.78 1.76 2.09
N LEU A 53 10.07 2.13 3.16
CA LEU A 53 10.59 2.16 4.54
C LEU A 53 10.97 0.77 5.04
N PHE A 54 10.08 -0.20 4.83
CA PHE A 54 10.34 -1.56 5.27
C PHE A 54 11.28 -2.32 4.33
N ARG A 55 11.59 -1.77 3.15
CA ARG A 55 12.30 -2.45 2.05
C ARG A 55 11.78 -3.86 1.81
N HIS A 56 10.49 -4.05 2.06
CA HIS A 56 9.84 -5.36 2.06
C HIS A 56 9.14 -5.56 0.72
N LYS A 57 9.35 -6.73 0.11
CA LYS A 57 8.79 -7.11 -1.21
C LYS A 57 9.06 -6.14 -2.37
N THR A 58 10.08 -5.29 -2.31
CA THR A 58 10.52 -4.43 -3.43
C THR A 58 11.11 -5.18 -4.61
N ARG A 59 11.55 -6.44 -4.41
CA ARG A 59 12.06 -7.32 -5.47
C ARG A 59 10.98 -8.15 -6.16
N LYS A 60 9.75 -8.21 -5.63
CA LYS A 60 8.66 -8.92 -6.30
C LYS A 60 8.09 -8.03 -7.41
N PRO A 61 8.05 -8.48 -8.67
CA PRO A 61 7.56 -7.67 -9.79
C PRO A 61 6.11 -7.22 -9.57
N LEU A 62 5.27 -8.09 -8.99
CA LEU A 62 3.87 -7.79 -8.67
C LEU A 62 3.72 -6.54 -7.79
N PHE A 63 4.57 -6.38 -6.79
CA PHE A 63 4.53 -5.22 -5.89
C PHE A 63 5.28 -4.02 -6.46
N ARG A 64 6.40 -4.28 -7.17
CA ARG A 64 7.21 -3.25 -7.80
C ARG A 64 6.43 -2.48 -8.87
N TYR A 65 5.58 -3.15 -9.64
CA TYR A 65 4.75 -2.51 -10.66
C TYR A 65 3.33 -2.26 -10.18
N GLY A 66 2.73 -3.19 -9.41
CA GLY A 66 1.34 -3.08 -8.98
C GLY A 66 1.07 -1.88 -8.08
N VAL A 67 1.90 -1.63 -7.06
CA VAL A 67 1.71 -0.50 -6.14
C VAL A 67 1.85 0.86 -6.83
N PRO A 68 2.88 1.14 -7.65
CA PRO A 68 2.95 2.42 -8.38
C PRO A 68 1.87 2.57 -9.47
N VAL A 69 1.43 1.49 -10.13
CA VAL A 69 0.29 1.55 -11.06
C VAL A 69 -0.99 1.96 -10.32
N ILE A 70 -1.27 1.33 -9.18
CA ILE A 70 -2.43 1.68 -8.34
C ILE A 70 -2.33 3.13 -7.85
N PHE A 71 -1.14 3.57 -7.44
CA PHE A 71 -0.91 4.96 -7.03
C PHE A 71 -1.15 5.96 -8.17
N MET A 72 -0.67 5.65 -9.39
CA MET A 72 -0.95 6.45 -10.59
C MET A 72 -2.45 6.55 -10.86
N VAL A 73 -3.16 5.41 -10.85
CA VAL A 73 -4.61 5.38 -11.07
C VAL A 73 -5.35 6.23 -10.04
N GLN A 74 -4.95 6.17 -8.77
CA GLN A 74 -5.55 7.00 -7.73
C GLN A 74 -5.26 8.49 -7.91
N MET A 75 -4.04 8.86 -8.30
CA MET A 75 -3.72 10.26 -8.59
C MET A 75 -4.58 10.80 -9.74
N VAL A 76 -4.75 10.01 -10.81
CA VAL A 76 -5.63 10.39 -11.94
C VAL A 76 -7.08 10.56 -11.45
N PHE A 77 -7.59 9.63 -10.64
CA PHE A 77 -8.95 9.70 -10.10
C PHE A 77 -9.17 10.92 -9.21
N VAL A 78 -8.21 11.22 -8.33
CA VAL A 78 -8.26 12.40 -7.45
C VAL A 78 -8.20 13.68 -8.29
N PHE A 79 -7.36 13.72 -9.31
CA PHE A 79 -7.24 14.86 -10.21
C PHE A 79 -8.53 15.10 -11.02
N MET A 80 -9.14 14.05 -11.55
CA MET A 80 -10.43 14.13 -12.25
C MET A 80 -11.56 14.61 -11.33
N LYS A 81 -11.57 14.22 -10.06
CA LYS A 81 -12.54 14.68 -9.04
C LYS A 81 -12.33 16.13 -8.59
N SER A 82 -11.18 16.71 -8.91
CA SER A 82 -10.78 18.07 -8.52
C SER A 82 -11.01 19.13 -9.61
N GLN A 83 -11.58 18.74 -10.75
CA GLN A 83 -12.14 19.60 -11.80
C GLN A 83 -13.66 19.66 -11.66
#